data_AF-A0A0G1NWD6-F1
#
_entry.id   AF-A0A0G1NWD6-F1
#
_cell.length_a   1.000
_cell.length_b   1.000
_cell.length_c   1.000
_cell.angle_alpha   90.00
_cell.angle_beta   90.00
_cell.angle_gamma   90.00
#
_symmetry.space_group_name_H-M   'P 1'
#
loop_
_entity.id
_entity.type
_entity.pdbx_description
1 polymer ?
#
loop_
_entity_poly.entity_id
_entity_poly.type
_entity_poly.pdbx_seq_one_letter_code
_entity_poly.pdbx_strand_id
1 'polypeptide(L)'
;MENKIIGYLLIAAGILVIFLTAFSVYNVFVNKAAPINIVSEETLFGLKSGEPSALEALNISPSSLSYFVNLSFHLLFAGFLINVGFRIASLGTMLARPIVVDLQAKGLPKKEPQKK
;
A
#
# COMPACT_ATOMS: atom_id res chain seq x y z
N MET A 1 25.59 8.44 13.28
CA MET A 1 25.24 7.01 13.07
C MET A 1 23.77 6.73 13.33
N GLU A 2 23.15 7.40 14.31
CA GLU A 2 21.73 7.29 14.68
C GLU A 2 20.73 7.40 13.51
N ASN A 3 20.88 8.39 12.62
CA ASN A 3 19.99 8.55 11.45
C ASN A 3 19.97 7.34 10.50
N LYS A 4 21.09 6.59 10.41
CA LYS A 4 21.15 5.38 9.60
C LYS A 4 20.34 4.24 10.22
N ILE A 5 20.37 4.11 11.55
CA ILE A 5 19.62 3.09 12.28
C ILE A 5 18.12 3.32 12.11
N ILE A 6 17.67 4.56 12.25
CA ILE A 6 16.27 4.96 12.02
C ILE A 6 15.86 4.68 10.57
N GLY A 7 16.73 4.98 9.60
CA GLY A 7 16.51 4.65 8.19
C GLY A 7 16.29 3.16 7.95
N TYR A 8 17.14 2.29 8.52
CA TYR A 8 16.96 0.84 8.41
C TYR A 8 15.70 0.32 9.12
N LEU A 9 15.32 0.88 10.26
CA LEU A 9 14.07 0.54 10.95
C LEU A 9 12.83 0.87 10.09
N LEU A 10 12.82 2.04 9.45
CA LEU A 10 11.76 2.45 8.54
C LEU A 10 11.67 1.51 7.32
N ILE A 11 12.81 1.12 6.74
CA ILE A 11 12.86 0.15 5.64
C ILE A 11 12.25 -1.19 6.10
N ALA A 12 12.69 -1.72 7.24
CA ALA A 12 12.20 -2.98 7.77
C ALA A 12 10.70 -2.95 8.05
N ALA A 13 10.22 -1.87 8.69
CA ALA A 13 8.79 -1.68 8.96
C ALA A 13 7.95 -1.60 7.68
N GLY A 14 8.39 -0.83 6.68
CA GLY A 14 7.68 -0.71 5.40
C GLY A 14 7.62 -2.05 4.64
N ILE A 15 8.73 -2.79 4.59
CA ILE A 15 8.78 -4.13 4.00
C ILE A 15 7.85 -5.10 4.73
N LEU A 16 7.83 -5.06 6.06
CA LEU A 16 6.97 -5.92 6.87
C LEU A 16 5.50 -5.65 6.59
N VAL A 17 5.08 -4.38 6.49
CA VAL A 17 3.69 -4.02 6.11
C VAL A 17 3.33 -4.56 4.73
N ILE A 18 4.23 -4.44 3.75
CA ILE A 18 4.00 -4.97 2.40
C ILE A 18 3.85 -6.51 2.46
N PHE A 19 4.73 -7.19 3.19
CA PHE A 19 4.68 -8.65 3.34
C PHE A 19 3.38 -9.14 3.99
N LEU A 20 2.96 -8.51 5.10
CA LEU A 20 1.71 -8.84 5.78
C LEU A 20 0.50 -8.61 4.87
N THR A 21 0.51 -7.52 4.11
CA THR A 21 -0.58 -7.20 3.17
C THR A 21 -0.64 -8.23 2.04
N ALA A 22 0.50 -8.59 1.45
CA ALA A 22 0.57 -9.62 0.41
C ALA A 22 0.10 -10.99 0.94
N PHE A 23 0.46 -11.34 2.17
CA PHE A 23 0.01 -12.57 2.81
C PHE A 23 -1.51 -12.57 3.06
N SER A 24 -2.08 -11.45 3.50
CA SER A 24 -3.53 -11.27 3.66
C SER A 24 -4.26 -11.50 2.33
N VAL A 25 -3.81 -10.85 1.27
CA VAL A 25 -4.39 -10.98 -0.08
C VAL A 25 -4.29 -12.42 -0.57
N TYR A 26 -3.14 -13.07 -0.42
CA TYR A 26 -2.95 -14.47 -0.78
C TYR A 26 -3.96 -15.40 -0.09
N ASN A 27 -4.19 -15.20 1.22
CA ASN A 27 -5.15 -16.03 1.96
C ASN A 27 -6.59 -15.87 1.46
N VAL A 28 -6.97 -14.66 1.03
CA VAL A 28 -8.29 -14.41 0.43
C VAL A 28 -8.42 -15.16 -0.90
N PHE A 29 -7.38 -15.15 -1.74
CA PHE A 29 -7.41 -15.86 -3.03
C PHE A 29 -7.40 -17.38 -2.90
N VAL A 30 -6.75 -17.95 -1.88
CA VAL A 30 -6.75 -19.40 -1.63
C VAL A 30 -8.03 -19.85 -0.88
N ASN A 31 -9.03 -18.97 -0.74
CA ASN A 31 -10.25 -19.22 0.02
C ASN A 31 -9.99 -19.66 1.48
N LYS A 32 -8.83 -19.29 2.04
CA LYS A 32 -8.47 -19.55 3.44
C LYS A 32 -8.98 -18.48 4.39
N ALA A 33 -9.38 -17.32 3.86
CA ALA A 33 -9.99 -16.23 4.59
C ALA A 33 -11.05 -15.53 3.74
N ALA A 34 -12.14 -15.07 4.36
CA ALA A 34 -13.12 -14.24 3.67
C ALA A 34 -12.54 -12.83 3.40
N PRO A 35 -12.87 -12.20 2.24
CA PRO A 35 -12.55 -10.81 2.02
C PRO A 35 -13.21 -9.92 3.08
N ILE A 36 -12.66 -8.73 3.31
CA ILE A 36 -13.26 -7.76 4.24
C ILE A 36 -14.67 -7.44 3.76
N ASN A 37 -15.64 -7.67 4.63
CA ASN A 37 -17.05 -7.49 4.34
C ASN A 37 -17.43 -6.04 4.61
N ILE A 38 -17.28 -5.19 3.59
CA ILE A 38 -17.59 -3.75 3.69
C ILE A 38 -19.05 -3.50 3.32
N VAL A 39 -19.60 -4.30 2.41
CA VAL A 39 -20.96 -4.12 1.91
C VAL A 39 -21.76 -5.40 2.04
N SER A 40 -22.88 -5.31 2.76
CA SER A 40 -23.86 -6.39 2.86
C SER A 40 -24.82 -6.34 1.67
N GLU A 41 -25.40 -7.50 1.33
CA GLU A 41 -26.44 -7.62 0.30
C GLU A 41 -27.60 -6.63 0.51
N GLU A 42 -27.98 -6.41 1.77
CA GLU A 42 -29.00 -5.44 2.18
C GLU A 42 -28.60 -3.99 1.85
N THR A 43 -27.33 -3.65 2.00
CA THR A 43 -26.81 -2.29 1.79
C THR A 43 -26.60 -2.00 0.29
N LEU A 44 -26.16 -2.98 -0.50
CA LEU A 44 -25.93 -2.81 -1.94
C LEU A 44 -27.21 -2.65 -2.73
N PHE A 45 -28.25 -3.40 -2.37
CA PHE A 45 -29.45 -3.51 -3.20
C PHE A 45 -30.69 -2.91 -2.55
N GLY A 46 -30.57 -2.37 -1.32
CA GLY A 46 -31.70 -1.75 -0.63
C GLY A 46 -32.91 -2.68 -0.49
N LEU A 47 -32.67 -4.00 -0.52
CA LEU A 47 -33.69 -5.03 -0.54
C LEU A 47 -34.35 -5.09 0.84
N LYS A 48 -35.28 -4.16 1.10
CA LYS A 48 -36.39 -4.46 1.99
C LYS A 48 -37.18 -5.57 1.32
N SER A 49 -37.27 -6.71 2.00
CA SER A 49 -38.09 -7.86 1.65
C SER A 49 -39.43 -7.43 1.04
N GLY A 50 -39.62 -7.60 -0.28
CA GLY A 50 -40.92 -7.37 -0.92
C GLY A 50 -40.95 -6.80 -2.34
N GLU A 51 -39.86 -6.23 -2.89
CA GLU A 51 -39.84 -5.73 -4.27
C GLU A 51 -39.02 -6.61 -5.22
N PRO A 52 -39.49 -6.83 -6.48
CA PRO A 52 -38.75 -7.62 -7.46
C PRO A 52 -37.41 -6.94 -7.72
N SER A 53 -36.34 -7.60 -7.32
CA SER A 53 -34.99 -7.06 -7.45
C SER A 53 -34.64 -6.96 -8.92
N ALA A 54 -34.04 -5.84 -9.36
CA ALA A 54 -33.46 -5.73 -10.69
C ALA A 54 -32.44 -6.87 -11.01
N LEU A 55 -31.94 -7.56 -9.98
CA LEU A 55 -31.11 -8.76 -10.08
C LEU A 55 -31.86 -10.04 -10.49
N GLU A 56 -33.14 -10.20 -10.14
CA GLU A 56 -33.96 -11.33 -10.62
C GLU A 56 -34.18 -11.23 -12.12
N ALA A 57 -34.31 -10.01 -12.65
CA ALA A 57 -34.37 -9.77 -14.09
C ALA A 57 -33.03 -10.06 -14.81
N LEU A 58 -31.90 -9.94 -14.11
CA LEU A 58 -30.57 -10.27 -14.63
C LEU A 58 -30.13 -11.71 -14.37
N ASN A 59 -30.89 -12.48 -13.59
CA ASN A 59 -30.59 -13.87 -13.21
C ASN A 59 -29.19 -14.03 -12.54
N ILE A 60 -28.70 -12.99 -11.87
CA ILE A 60 -27.42 -13.00 -11.14
C ILE A 60 -27.70 -13.22 -9.67
N SER A 61 -27.02 -14.18 -9.05
CA SER A 61 -27.13 -14.41 -7.60
C SER A 61 -26.63 -13.18 -6.82
N PRO A 62 -27.43 -12.59 -5.91
CA PRO A 62 -27.02 -11.44 -5.09
C PRO A 62 -25.73 -11.67 -4.27
N SER A 63 -25.48 -12.92 -3.88
CA SER A 63 -24.30 -13.34 -3.12
C SER A 63 -22.99 -13.21 -3.90
N SER A 64 -22.99 -13.60 -5.17
CA SER A 64 -21.80 -13.47 -6.03
C SER A 64 -21.41 -12.01 -6.27
N LEU A 65 -22.42 -11.14 -6.43
CA LEU A 65 -22.16 -9.71 -6.66
C LEU A 65 -21.63 -9.03 -5.40
N SER A 66 -22.20 -9.34 -4.23
CA SER A 66 -21.70 -8.84 -2.95
C SER A 66 -20.28 -9.34 -2.65
N TYR A 67 -19.99 -10.61 -2.94
CA TYR A 67 -18.64 -11.15 -2.84
C TYR A 67 -17.66 -10.43 -3.77
N PHE A 68 -18.04 -10.19 -5.03
CA PHE A 68 -17.20 -9.47 -6.01
C PHE A 68 -16.90 -8.03 -5.56
N VAL A 69 -17.92 -7.31 -5.06
CA VAL A 69 -17.75 -5.95 -4.54
C VAL A 69 -16.81 -5.96 -3.33
N ASN A 70 -17.04 -6.84 -2.35
CA ASN A 70 -16.19 -6.95 -1.17
C ASN A 70 -14.75 -7.36 -1.50
N LEU A 71 -14.55 -8.27 -2.45
CA LEU A 71 -13.23 -8.65 -2.94
C LEU A 71 -12.53 -7.46 -3.61
N SER A 72 -13.25 -6.69 -4.45
CA SER A 72 -12.72 -5.50 -5.11
C SER A 72 -12.27 -4.45 -4.10
N PHE A 73 -13.08 -4.20 -3.07
CA PHE A 73 -12.72 -3.32 -1.96
C PHE A 73 -11.51 -3.83 -1.18
N HIS A 74 -11.46 -5.13 -0.90
CA HIS A 74 -10.32 -5.74 -0.21
C HIS A 74 -9.02 -5.53 -0.99
N LEU A 75 -9.04 -5.72 -2.32
CA LEU A 75 -7.88 -5.49 -3.18
C LEU A 75 -7.49 -4.02 -3.26
N LEU A 76 -8.46 -3.10 -3.33
CA LEU A 76 -8.21 -1.66 -3.30
C LEU A 76 -7.53 -1.26 -1.99
N PHE A 77 -8.09 -1.72 -0.86
CA PHE A 77 -7.54 -1.45 0.47
C PHE A 77 -6.14 -2.04 0.64
N ALA A 78 -5.91 -3.26 0.14
CA ALA A 78 -4.58 -3.86 0.12
C ALA A 78 -3.60 -3.05 -0.74
N GLY A 79 -4.03 -2.55 -1.91
CA GLY A 79 -3.23 -1.66 -2.76
C GLY A 79 -2.85 -0.37 -2.03
N PHE A 80 -3.78 0.21 -1.26
CA PHE A 80 -3.52 1.36 -0.41
C PHE A 80 -2.46 1.05 0.66
N LEU A 81 -2.60 -0.07 1.38
CA LEU A 81 -1.63 -0.50 2.40
C LEU A 81 -0.23 -0.76 1.82
N ILE A 82 -0.14 -1.37 0.64
CA ILE A 82 1.13 -1.54 -0.07
C ILE A 82 1.75 -0.17 -0.38
N ASN A 83 0.96 0.82 -0.82
CA ASN A 83 1.47 2.18 -1.07
C ASN A 83 1.99 2.84 0.20
N VAL A 84 1.30 2.67 1.34
CA VAL A 84 1.74 3.16 2.65
C VAL A 84 3.07 2.51 3.03
N GLY A 85 3.17 1.17 2.96
CA GLY A 85 4.41 0.46 3.25
C GLY A 85 5.57 0.89 2.34
N PHE A 86 5.31 1.11 1.05
CA PHE A 86 6.28 1.62 0.10
C PHE A 86 6.77 3.03 0.46
N ARG A 87 5.88 3.95 0.81
CA ARG A 87 6.24 5.31 1.24
C ARG A 87 7.10 5.30 2.49
N ILE A 88 6.75 4.47 3.49
CA ILE A 88 7.52 4.31 4.72
C ILE A 88 8.93 3.79 4.40
N ALA A 89 9.03 2.75 3.58
CA ALA A 89 10.33 2.20 3.18
C ALA A 89 11.16 3.23 2.40
N SER A 90 10.53 3.99 1.51
CA SER A 90 11.20 5.05 0.72
C SER A 90 11.75 6.17 1.60
N LEU A 91 11.05 6.57 2.66
CA LEU A 91 11.60 7.51 3.64
C LEU A 91 12.82 6.92 4.35
N GLY A 92 12.76 5.64 4.70
CA GLY A 92 13.88 4.92 5.29
C GLY A 92 15.12 4.86 4.38
N THR A 93 14.94 4.60 3.08
CA THR A 93 16.07 4.57 2.12
C THR A 93 16.70 5.94 1.91
N MET A 94 15.89 7.00 1.91
CA MET A 94 16.38 8.39 1.85
C MET A 94 17.23 8.75 3.07
N LEU A 95 16.84 8.31 4.27
CA LEU A 95 17.59 8.57 5.51
C LEU A 95 18.86 7.71 5.64
N ALA A 96 18.82 6.47 5.15
CA ALA A 96 19.96 5.57 5.19
C ALA A 96 21.09 6.01 4.22
N ARG A 97 20.74 6.70 3.13
CA ARG A 97 21.70 7.16 2.12
C ARG A 97 22.53 8.35 2.63
N PRO A 98 23.87 8.30 2.53
CA PRO A 98 24.69 9.45 2.90
C PRO A 98 24.48 10.60 1.91
N ILE A 99 24.32 11.82 2.43
CA ILE A 99 24.31 13.05 1.64
C ILE A 99 25.77 13.42 1.35
N VAL A 100 26.26 13.07 0.17
CA VAL A 100 27.56 13.54 -0.32
C VAL A 100 27.31 14.85 -1.05
N VAL A 101 27.70 15.97 -0.43
CA VAL A 101 27.63 17.28 -1.07
C VAL A 101 28.90 17.46 -1.88
N ASP A 102 28.76 17.49 -3.20
CA ASP A 102 29.88 17.79 -4.10
C ASP A 102 30.13 19.31 -4.05
N LEU A 103 31.18 19.73 -3.35
CA LEU A 103 31.55 21.13 -3.19
C LEU A 103 32.20 21.66 -4.47
N GLN A 104 31.56 21.53 -5.63
CA GLN A 104 31.88 22.38 -6.78
C GLN A 104 31.22 23.74 -6.55
N ALA A 105 31.77 24.47 -5.58
CA ALA A 105 31.43 25.86 -5.34
C ALA A 105 31.78 26.66 -6.60
N LYS A 106 30.75 26.93 -7.42
CA LYS A 106 30.76 27.90 -8.51
C LYS A 106 31.02 29.28 -7.90
N GLY A 107 32.31 29.60 -7.67
CA GLY A 107 32.74 30.91 -7.15
C GLY A 107 33.95 30.94 -6.22
N LEU A 108 34.56 29.82 -5.82
CA LEU A 108 35.81 29.88 -5.03
C LEU A 108 37.03 29.97 -5.96
N PRO A 109 37.92 30.98 -5.80
CA PRO A 109 39.13 31.07 -6.60
C PRO A 109 40.01 29.86 -6.33
N LYS A 110 40.47 29.24 -7.42
CA LYS A 110 41.41 28.12 -7.44
C LYS A 110 42.67 28.54 -6.66
N LYS A 111 42.87 28.01 -5.45
CA LYS A 111 44.12 28.21 -4.72
C LYS A 111 45.25 27.60 -5.55
N GLU A 112 46.06 28.44 -6.18
CA GLU A 112 47.29 28.00 -6.81
C GLU A 112 48.21 27.40 -5.75
N PRO A 113 48.91 26.29 -6.05
CA PRO A 113 49.87 25.73 -5.14
C PRO A 113 51.02 26.71 -4.97
N GLN A 114 51.19 27.21 -3.74
CA GLN A 114 52.40 27.95 -3.36
C GLN A 114 53.60 27.04 -3.59
N LYS A 115 54.40 27.34 -4.62
CA LYS A 115 55.71 26.74 -4.81
C LYS A 115 56.60 27.22 -3.65
N LYS A 116 57.02 26.26 -2.82
CA LYS A 116 58.15 26.44 -1.90
C LYS A 116 59.44 26.48 -2.69
#